data_AF-A0A1V3WPR9-F1
#
_entry.id   AF-A0A1V3WPR9-F1
#
_cell.length_a   1.000
_cell.length_b   1.000
_cell.length_c   1.000
_cell.angle_alpha   90.00
_cell.angle_beta   90.00
_cell.angle_gamma   90.00
#
_symmetry.space_group_name_H-M   'P 1'
#
loop_
_entity.id
_entity.type
_entity.pdbx_description
1 polymer ?
#
loop_
_entity_poly.entity_id
_entity_poly.type
_entity_poly.pdbx_seq_one_letter_code
_entity_poly.pdbx_strand_id
1 'polypeptide(L)'
;MVRTDDDDWDAATGVGVTATFGATARAVAAGAGLLNDPFAEPLVRAAGVPYFARIIDGDLDEADEADNRTTAGLIDILVTHTRFLDGFLADAAGREFVRR
;
A
#
# COMPACT_ATOMS: atom_id res chain seq x y z
N MET A 1 -10.83 19.47 14.03
CA MET A 1 -11.38 20.11 12.81
C MET A 1 -12.34 19.11 12.20
N VAL A 2 -13.60 19.50 11.97
CA VAL A 2 -14.62 18.65 11.33
C VAL A 2 -14.44 18.74 9.82
N ARG A 3 -14.41 17.59 9.13
CA ARG A 3 -14.42 17.55 7.66
C ARG A 3 -15.72 18.13 7.13
N THR A 4 -15.63 18.95 6.08
CA THR A 4 -16.79 19.51 5.40
C THR A 4 -16.98 18.84 4.04
N ASP A 5 -18.17 18.98 3.44
CA ASP A 5 -18.45 18.40 2.11
C ASP A 5 -17.61 19.04 0.99
N ASP A 6 -17.04 20.23 1.24
CA ASP A 6 -16.12 20.95 0.35
C ASP A 6 -14.64 20.57 0.59
N ASP A 7 -14.36 19.58 1.44
CA ASP A 7 -12.99 19.08 1.62
C ASP A 7 -12.53 18.34 0.35
N ASP A 8 -11.67 18.99 -0.44
CA ASP A 8 -11.03 18.35 -1.58
C ASP A 8 -10.07 17.23 -1.14
N TRP A 9 -10.05 16.16 -1.93
CA TRP A 9 -9.22 14.99 -1.73
C TRP A 9 -8.37 14.69 -2.97
N ASP A 10 -7.09 14.39 -2.76
CA ASP A 10 -6.19 13.95 -3.82
C ASP A 10 -5.22 12.88 -3.31
N ALA A 11 -4.99 11.85 -4.13
CA ALA A 11 -4.11 10.72 -3.82
C ALA A 11 -2.64 11.14 -3.64
N ALA A 12 -2.26 12.31 -4.17
CA ALA A 12 -0.92 12.86 -4.02
C ALA A 12 -0.78 13.83 -2.83
N THR A 13 -1.83 14.07 -2.02
CA THR A 13 -1.75 15.01 -0.89
C THR A 13 -2.39 14.48 0.40
N GLY A 14 -1.92 14.96 1.56
CA GLY A 14 -2.52 14.66 2.87
C GLY A 14 -2.62 13.16 3.18
N VAL A 15 -3.82 12.69 3.54
CA VAL A 15 -4.07 11.24 3.78
C VAL A 15 -3.94 10.44 2.46
N GLY A 16 -3.98 11.10 1.29
CA GLY A 16 -3.88 10.43 -0.01
C GLY A 16 -2.50 9.84 -0.21
N VAL A 17 -1.47 10.59 0.18
CA VAL A 17 -0.08 10.11 0.15
C VAL A 17 0.08 8.88 1.04
N THR A 18 -0.49 8.89 2.24
CA THR A 18 -0.38 7.75 3.16
C THR A 18 -1.17 6.54 2.67
N ALA A 19 -2.33 6.75 2.04
CA ALA A 19 -3.10 5.69 1.38
C ALA A 19 -2.34 5.08 0.20
N THR A 20 -1.71 5.92 -0.63
CA THR A 20 -0.91 5.50 -1.78
C THR A 20 0.34 4.73 -1.32
N PHE A 21 0.99 5.15 -0.24
CA PHE A 21 2.08 4.38 0.36
C PHE A 21 1.61 3.00 0.84
N GLY A 22 0.43 2.92 1.48
CA GLY A 22 -0.18 1.64 1.85
C GLY A 22 -0.41 0.71 0.65
N ALA A 23 -0.88 1.25 -0.47
CA ALA A 23 -1.02 0.50 -1.71
C ALA A 23 0.34 0.07 -2.28
N THR A 24 1.36 0.94 -2.18
CA THR A 24 2.74 0.64 -2.61
C THR A 24 3.31 -0.56 -1.84
N ALA A 25 3.16 -0.59 -0.52
CA ALA A 25 3.60 -1.72 0.30
C ALA A 25 2.93 -3.04 -0.13
N ARG A 26 1.64 -3.02 -0.42
CA ARG A 26 0.92 -4.21 -0.91
C ARG A 26 1.35 -4.62 -2.32
N ALA A 27 1.63 -3.66 -3.20
CA ALA A 27 2.15 -3.94 -4.55
C ALA A 27 3.52 -4.63 -4.51
N VAL A 28 4.45 -4.09 -3.72
CA VAL A 28 5.78 -4.70 -3.50
C VAL A 28 5.64 -6.12 -2.96
N ALA A 29 4.77 -6.32 -1.97
CA ALA A 29 4.53 -7.64 -1.39
C ALA A 29 3.85 -8.62 -2.35
N ALA A 30 2.96 -8.13 -3.23
CA ALA A 30 2.35 -8.95 -4.27
C ALA A 30 3.40 -9.41 -5.30
N GLY A 31 4.29 -8.50 -5.74
CA GLY A 31 5.42 -8.84 -6.61
C GLY A 31 6.38 -9.87 -5.99
N ALA A 32 6.53 -9.85 -4.66
CA ALA A 32 7.31 -10.83 -3.90
C ALA A 32 6.56 -12.14 -3.57
N GLY A 33 5.29 -12.28 -3.98
CA GLY A 33 4.45 -13.45 -3.67
C GLY A 33 4.03 -13.56 -2.20
N LEU A 34 4.15 -12.49 -1.42
CA LEU A 34 3.76 -12.42 -0.02
C LEU A 34 2.28 -12.09 0.14
N LEU A 35 1.67 -11.33 -0.75
CA LEU A 35 0.25 -10.99 -0.74
C LEU A 35 -0.39 -11.29 -2.10
N ASN A 36 -1.72 -11.36 -2.13
CA ASN A 36 -2.49 -11.39 -3.37
C ASN A 36 -3.38 -10.15 -3.43
N ASP A 37 -2.82 -9.03 -3.86
CA ASP A 37 -3.55 -7.78 -4.12
C ASP A 37 -3.32 -7.36 -5.58
N PRO A 38 -4.17 -7.83 -6.52
CA PRO A 38 -4.02 -7.52 -7.94
C PRO A 38 -4.35 -6.05 -8.28
N PHE A 39 -4.87 -5.27 -7.33
CA PHE A 39 -5.27 -3.88 -7.55
C PHE A 39 -4.25 -2.87 -7.05
N ALA A 40 -3.37 -3.28 -6.14
CA ALA A 40 -2.39 -2.40 -5.51
C ALA A 40 -1.52 -1.63 -6.52
N GLU A 41 -0.83 -2.33 -7.43
CA GLU A 41 0.04 -1.69 -8.41
C GLU A 41 -0.74 -0.77 -9.39
N PRO A 42 -1.85 -1.20 -10.01
CA PRO A 42 -2.66 -0.31 -10.84
C PRO A 42 -3.10 0.96 -10.12
N LEU A 43 -3.49 0.87 -8.84
CA LEU A 43 -3.91 2.02 -8.04
C LEU A 43 -2.75 2.98 -7.75
N VAL A 44 -1.56 2.47 -7.45
CA VAL A 44 -0.36 3.30 -7.24
C VAL A 44 0.01 4.04 -8.51
N ARG A 45 -0.01 3.37 -9.66
CA ARG A 45 0.29 4.00 -10.95
C ARG A 45 -0.77 5.06 -11.31
N ALA A 46 -2.04 4.80 -11.01
CA ALA A 46 -3.13 5.74 -11.22
C ALA A 46 -3.06 6.98 -10.29
N ALA A 47 -2.51 6.84 -9.09
CA ALA A 47 -2.30 7.97 -8.17
C ALA A 47 -1.29 9.01 -8.70
N GLY A 48 -0.46 8.63 -9.69
CA GLY A 48 0.37 9.58 -10.42
C GLY A 48 1.54 10.16 -9.64
N VAL A 49 1.92 9.55 -8.51
CA VAL A 49 3.08 9.96 -7.70
C VAL A 49 4.31 9.14 -8.14
N PRO A 50 5.28 9.73 -8.88
CA PRO A 50 6.36 8.97 -9.53
C PRO A 50 7.24 8.20 -8.55
N TYR A 51 7.44 8.75 -7.35
CA TYR A 51 8.24 8.11 -6.30
C TYR A 51 7.72 6.72 -5.92
N PHE A 52 6.40 6.56 -5.77
CA PHE A 52 5.82 5.27 -5.39
C PHE A 52 5.88 4.23 -6.53
N ALA A 53 5.78 4.66 -7.79
CA ALA A 53 6.00 3.76 -8.92
C ALA A 53 7.45 3.25 -8.96
N ARG A 54 8.43 4.12 -8.72
CA ARG A 54 9.85 3.74 -8.63
C ARG A 54 10.13 2.73 -7.51
N ILE A 55 9.47 2.85 -6.35
CA ILE A 55 9.56 1.85 -5.28
C ILE A 55 9.11 0.46 -5.77
N ILE A 56 8.01 0.39 -6.52
CA ILE A 56 7.50 -0.87 -7.09
C ILE A 56 8.49 -1.43 -8.11
N ASP A 57 9.03 -0.58 -8.96
CA ASP A 57 9.98 -0.95 -10.02
C ASP A 57 11.38 -1.31 -9.48
N GLY A 58 11.64 -1.06 -8.18
CA GLY A 58 12.95 -1.28 -7.55
C GLY A 58 14.02 -0.27 -7.97
N ASP A 59 13.60 0.87 -8.52
CA ASP A 59 14.44 1.91 -9.13
C ASP A 59 14.69 3.07 -8.15
N LEU A 60 15.40 2.80 -7.05
CA LEU A 60 15.75 3.77 -6.01
C LEU A 60 17.25 4.09 -6.04
N ASP A 61 17.60 5.37 -5.92
CA ASP A 61 19.00 5.84 -5.99
C ASP A 61 19.66 5.90 -4.60
N GLU A 62 20.98 6.15 -4.54
CA GLU A 62 21.73 6.31 -3.27
C GLU A 62 21.14 7.38 -2.33
N ALA A 63 20.51 8.42 -2.88
CA ALA A 63 19.82 9.45 -2.10
C ALA A 63 18.59 8.91 -1.34
N ASP A 64 18.00 7.81 -1.82
CA ASP A 64 16.85 7.14 -1.22
C ASP A 64 17.28 6.10 -0.16
N GLU A 65 18.57 5.71 -0.09
CA GLU A 65 19.07 4.60 0.74
C GLU A 65 18.94 4.81 2.26
N ALA A 66 19.12 6.04 2.76
CA ALA A 66 18.96 6.32 4.19
C ALA A 66 17.48 6.22 4.64
N ASP A 67 16.56 6.58 3.75
CA ASP A 67 15.11 6.44 3.92
C ASP A 67 14.64 5.00 3.67
N ASN A 68 15.44 4.21 2.95
CA ASN A 68 15.12 2.85 2.53
C ASN A 68 14.96 1.87 3.71
N ARG A 69 15.79 1.93 4.76
CA ARG A 69 15.62 1.01 5.91
C ARG A 69 14.35 1.27 6.71
N THR A 70 14.00 2.54 6.93
CA THR A 70 12.75 2.91 7.61
C THR A 70 11.56 2.54 6.74
N THR A 71 11.63 2.85 5.45
CA THR A 71 10.60 2.52 4.45
C THR A 71 10.37 1.00 4.37
N ALA A 72 11.44 0.20 4.30
CA ALA A 72 11.37 -1.26 4.29
C ALA A 72 10.70 -1.80 5.56
N GLY A 73 11.07 -1.30 6.74
CA GLY A 73 10.42 -1.67 7.99
C GLY A 73 8.93 -1.30 8.04
N LEU A 74 8.55 -0.15 7.48
CA LEU A 74 7.14 0.25 7.37
C LEU A 74 6.37 -0.66 6.39
N ILE A 75 6.98 -1.05 5.27
CA ILE A 75 6.40 -2.02 4.33
C ILE A 75 6.17 -3.36 5.05
N ASP A 76 7.15 -3.87 5.80
CA ASP A 76 6.99 -5.13 6.56
C ASP A 76 5.82 -5.08 7.55
N ILE A 77 5.68 -3.95 8.26
CA ILE A 77 4.55 -3.72 9.17
C ILE A 77 3.22 -3.73 8.40
N LEU A 78 3.13 -3.02 7.28
CA LEU A 78 1.91 -2.93 6.48
C LEU A 78 1.52 -4.26 5.85
N VAL A 79 2.50 -5.06 5.42
CA VAL A 79 2.28 -6.42 4.91
C VAL A 79 1.75 -7.33 6.00
N THR A 80 2.37 -7.31 7.18
CA THR A 80 1.91 -8.08 8.34
C THR A 80 0.50 -7.67 8.75
N HIS A 81 0.22 -6.37 8.80
CA HIS A 81 -1.08 -5.81 9.12
C HIS A 81 -2.14 -6.23 8.09
N THR A 82 -1.82 -6.22 6.80
CA THR A 82 -2.73 -6.67 5.73
C THR A 82 -3.10 -8.14 5.91
N ARG A 83 -2.12 -9.03 6.12
CA ARG A 83 -2.37 -10.46 6.36
C ARG A 83 -3.26 -10.71 7.57
N PHE A 84 -3.01 -9.96 8.65
CA PHE A 84 -3.83 -10.07 9.86
C PHE A 84 -5.28 -9.69 9.58
N LEU A 85 -5.50 -8.54 8.95
CA LEU A 85 -6.85 -8.07 8.63
C LEU A 85 -7.57 -8.99 7.65
N ASP A 86 -6.89 -9.47 6.60
CA ASP A 86 -7.45 -10.42 5.64
C ASP A 86 -7.89 -11.71 6.34
N GLY A 87 -7.04 -12.27 7.21
CA GLY A 87 -7.36 -13.44 8.00
C GLY A 87 -8.53 -13.21 8.95
N PHE A 88 -8.53 -12.09 9.67
CA PHE A 88 -9.60 -11.71 10.58
C PHE A 88 -10.94 -11.56 9.86
N LEU A 89 -10.97 -10.87 8.71
CA LEU A 89 -12.18 -10.67 7.93
C LEU A 89 -12.66 -11.97 7.28
N ALA A 90 -11.75 -12.83 6.80
CA ALA A 90 -12.08 -14.15 6.29
C ALA A 90 -12.71 -15.06 7.36
N ASP A 91 -12.19 -14.97 8.59
CA ASP A 91 -12.75 -15.68 9.74
C ASP A 91 -14.14 -15.16 10.11
N ALA A 92 -14.30 -13.85 10.18
CA ALA A 92 -15.58 -13.21 10.49
C ALA A 92 -16.64 -13.50 9.42
N ALA A 93 -16.25 -13.58 8.14
CA ALA A 93 -17.13 -13.89 7.03
C ALA A 93 -17.54 -15.38 6.96
N GLY A 94 -16.91 -16.26 7.75
CA GLY A 94 -16.97 -17.70 7.56
C GLY A 94 -16.11 -18.09 6.35
N ARG A 95 -15.15 -19.01 6.54
CA ARG A 95 -14.04 -19.33 5.61
C ARG A 95 -14.43 -19.87 4.22
N GLU A 96 -15.66 -19.67 3.75
CA GLU A 96 -16.12 -20.01 2.40
C GLU A 96 -15.95 -18.85 1.40
N PHE A 97 -15.81 -17.60 1.85
CA PHE A 97 -15.75 -16.43 0.95
C PHE A 97 -14.38 -16.18 0.28
N VAL A 98 -13.26 -16.68 0.83
CA VAL A 98 -11.90 -16.20 0.48
C VAL A 98 -11.09 -17.17 -0.39
N ARG A 99 -11.70 -18.25 -0.92
CA ARG A 99 -11.00 -19.27 -1.73
C ARG A 99 -11.25 -19.20 -3.24
N ARG A 100 -11.88 -18.15 -3.76
CA ARG A 100 -12.20 -18.06 -5.19
C ARG A 100 -11.21 -17.24 -5.99
#